data_AF-A0A0Q3VXB0-F1
#
_entry.id   AF-A0A0Q3VXB0-F1
#
_cell.length_a   1.000
_cell.length_b   1.000
_cell.length_c   1.000
_cell.angle_alpha   90.00
_cell.angle_beta   90.00
_cell.angle_gamma   90.00
#
_symmetry.space_group_name_H-M   'P 1'
#
loop_
_entity.id
_entity.type
_entity.pdbx_description
1 polymer ?
#
loop_
_entity_poly.entity_id
_entity_poly.type
_entity_poly.pdbx_seq_one_letter_code
_entity_poly.pdbx_strand_id
1 'polypeptide(L)'
;GGVAILCDSNIEIIQRRIDKGFIDEVAGSLDEAIAKAKEYAAAGKPLGIAVVGNAADIFEEVLEKGWLPDISTSMTPGHDPISYLPAGYTVEEAEELRDSNRELYLEKARETMVRELKALIKFMDLGVHSFEYGTSHRKECIDAGMDEKEAKRLPGFVAEYIRPLFCEGRGPFRWVCLSGEAEDLRKIDDMILEKFSDDHLVTRWIKLAKKHIPIEALPARICYMGFGQRKAFALEVNDMIRRGELAGPVAFSRDNLDSGSIVNPTFESENMKDGSDLISDWPMLNGLLNAVGMCDLIAIQANYS
;
A
#
# COMPACT_ATOMS: atom_id res chain seq x y z
N GLY A 1 0.61 7.25 17.19
CA GLY A 1 0.93 6.28 16.12
C GLY A 1 0.76 4.89 16.69
N GLY A 2 1.13 3.86 15.94
CA GLY A 2 1.13 2.47 16.41
C GLY A 2 2.54 1.90 16.47
N VAL A 3 2.64 0.66 16.97
CA VAL A 3 3.84 -0.17 16.84
C VAL A 3 3.56 -1.24 15.80
N ALA A 4 4.51 -1.48 14.89
CA ALA A 4 4.36 -2.44 13.81
C ALA A 4 5.54 -3.42 13.83
N ILE A 5 5.25 -4.71 13.74
CA ILE A 5 6.23 -5.73 13.37
C ILE A 5 6.05 -6.00 11.87
N LEU A 6 7.11 -5.83 11.09
CA LEU A 6 7.13 -5.95 9.65
C LEU A 6 8.04 -7.12 9.27
N CYS A 7 7.54 -8.06 8.47
CA CYS A 7 8.31 -9.22 8.04
C CYS A 7 8.70 -9.08 6.56
N ASP A 8 9.95 -9.38 6.23
CA ASP A 8 10.42 -9.59 4.86
C ASP A 8 11.48 -10.70 4.86
N SER A 9 11.49 -11.53 3.83
CA SER A 9 12.45 -12.64 3.72
C SER A 9 13.84 -12.19 3.28
N ASN A 10 13.96 -10.97 2.75
CA ASN A 10 15.20 -10.43 2.25
C ASN A 10 15.70 -9.27 3.13
N ILE A 11 16.79 -9.52 3.87
CA ILE A 11 17.43 -8.51 4.72
C ILE A 11 17.89 -7.27 3.95
N GLU A 12 18.25 -7.39 2.67
CA GLU A 12 18.63 -6.24 1.85
C GLU A 12 17.44 -5.34 1.52
N ILE A 13 16.21 -5.90 1.42
CA ILE A 13 15.00 -5.09 1.32
C ILE A 13 14.80 -4.31 2.62
N ILE A 14 14.87 -4.99 3.77
CA ILE A 14 14.73 -4.37 5.10
C ILE A 14 15.75 -3.25 5.29
N GLN A 15 17.03 -3.51 5.01
CA GLN A 15 18.10 -2.54 5.19
C GLN A 15 17.86 -1.30 4.33
N ARG A 16 17.45 -1.46 3.06
CA ARG A 16 17.10 -0.33 2.19
C ARG A 16 15.94 0.51 2.72
N ARG A 17 14.99 -0.08 3.45
CA ARG A 17 13.88 0.68 4.07
C ARG A 17 14.33 1.41 5.33
N ILE A 18 15.24 0.84 6.11
CA ILE A 18 15.86 1.49 7.27
C ILE A 18 16.74 2.65 6.85
N ASP A 19 17.60 2.46 5.85
CA ASP A 19 18.50 3.51 5.34
C ASP A 19 17.73 4.74 4.84
N LYS A 20 16.50 4.52 4.34
CA LYS A 20 15.58 5.58 3.89
C LYS A 20 14.70 6.15 5.01
N GLY A 21 14.67 5.53 6.19
CA GLY A 21 13.86 5.98 7.33
C GLY A 21 12.39 5.57 7.28
N PHE A 22 12.03 4.50 6.55
CA PHE A 22 10.67 3.93 6.54
C PHE A 22 10.44 2.91 7.66
N ILE A 23 11.51 2.34 8.21
CA ILE A 23 11.50 1.37 9.32
C ILE A 23 12.52 1.86 10.34
N ASP A 24 12.21 1.73 11.63
CA ASP A 24 13.07 2.27 12.69
C ASP A 24 14.23 1.32 13.03
N GLU A 25 13.98 0.01 13.14
CA GLU A 25 15.01 -0.96 13.51
C GLU A 25 14.73 -2.39 13.03
N VAL A 26 15.75 -3.26 13.05
CA VAL A 26 15.63 -4.72 12.86
C VAL A 26 15.79 -5.42 14.21
N ALA A 27 14.92 -6.38 14.50
CA ALA A 27 15.08 -7.30 15.62
C ALA A 27 15.81 -8.57 15.17
N GLY A 28 16.63 -9.15 16.06
CA GLY A 28 17.36 -10.39 15.78
C GLY A 28 16.48 -11.65 15.81
N SER A 29 15.24 -11.53 16.30
CA SER A 29 14.25 -12.61 16.34
C SER A 29 12.83 -12.07 16.50
N LEU A 30 11.84 -12.92 16.23
CA LEU A 30 10.44 -12.59 16.50
C LEU A 30 10.19 -12.35 18.01
N ASP A 31 10.83 -13.11 18.90
CA ASP A 31 10.67 -12.92 20.36
C ASP A 31 11.16 -11.53 20.81
N GLU A 32 12.31 -11.08 20.29
CA GLU A 32 12.81 -9.73 20.54
C GLU A 32 11.82 -8.68 20.00
N ALA A 33 11.32 -8.86 18.77
CA ALA A 33 10.35 -7.94 18.17
C ALA A 33 9.06 -7.83 18.99
N ILE A 34 8.51 -8.97 19.45
CA ILE A 34 7.31 -9.01 20.29
C ILE A 34 7.57 -8.33 21.63
N ALA A 35 8.74 -8.55 22.25
CA ALA A 35 9.09 -7.93 23.52
C ALA A 35 9.13 -6.40 23.39
N LYS A 36 9.83 -5.88 22.38
CA LYS A 36 9.89 -4.44 22.09
C LYS A 36 8.52 -3.87 21.71
N ALA A 37 7.74 -4.61 20.92
CA ALA A 37 6.40 -4.17 20.53
C ALA A 37 5.50 -3.94 21.76
N LYS A 38 5.53 -4.86 22.72
CA LYS A 38 4.82 -4.74 24.00
C LYS A 38 5.31 -3.55 24.83
N GLU A 39 6.62 -3.37 24.94
CA GLU A 39 7.22 -2.25 25.67
C GLU A 39 6.79 -0.89 25.09
N TYR A 40 6.94 -0.71 23.78
CA TYR A 40 6.65 0.56 23.12
C TYR A 40 5.15 0.86 23.06
N ALA A 41 4.32 -0.16 22.87
CA ALA A 41 2.87 -0.02 22.94
C ALA A 41 2.42 0.42 24.34
N ALA A 42 2.96 -0.21 25.40
CA ALA A 42 2.68 0.18 26.78
C ALA A 42 3.15 1.61 27.11
N ALA A 43 4.26 2.05 26.49
CA ALA A 43 4.77 3.42 26.64
C ALA A 43 4.06 4.46 25.75
N GLY A 44 3.13 4.06 24.88
CA GLY A 44 2.43 4.95 23.95
C GLY A 44 3.36 5.56 22.89
N LYS A 45 4.46 4.89 22.54
CA LYS A 45 5.47 5.35 21.58
C LYS A 45 5.37 4.56 20.28
N PRO A 46 5.33 5.21 19.10
CA PRO A 46 5.34 4.48 17.83
C PRO A 46 6.71 3.87 17.56
N LEU A 47 6.73 2.71 16.90
CA LEU A 47 7.95 2.02 16.48
C LEU A 47 7.66 1.05 15.33
N GLY A 48 8.49 1.05 14.29
CA GLY A 48 8.51 0.04 13.22
C GLY A 48 9.69 -0.92 13.40
N ILE A 49 9.39 -2.19 13.66
CA ILE A 49 10.38 -3.24 13.93
C ILE A 49 10.34 -4.23 12.76
N ALA A 50 11.45 -4.38 12.03
CA ALA A 50 11.57 -5.42 11.02
C ALA A 50 12.05 -6.75 11.62
N VAL A 51 11.54 -7.86 11.07
CA VAL A 51 11.98 -9.23 11.36
C VAL A 51 12.27 -9.92 10.02
N VAL A 52 13.45 -10.50 9.89
CA VAL A 52 13.79 -11.29 8.70
C VAL A 52 13.09 -12.66 8.81
N GLY A 53 12.29 -13.01 7.80
CA GLY A 53 11.60 -14.30 7.78
C GLY A 53 10.64 -14.44 6.61
N ASN A 54 10.12 -15.65 6.39
CA ASN A 54 8.99 -15.84 5.47
C ASN A 54 7.69 -15.42 6.16
N ALA A 55 6.82 -14.68 5.47
CA ALA A 55 5.58 -14.18 6.06
C ALA A 55 4.67 -15.30 6.57
N ALA A 56 4.58 -16.43 5.85
CA ALA A 56 3.81 -17.59 6.29
C ALA A 56 4.37 -18.18 7.59
N ASP A 57 5.70 -18.38 7.65
CA ASP A 57 6.36 -18.95 8.83
C ASP A 57 6.24 -18.01 10.05
N ILE A 58 6.42 -16.71 9.87
CA ILE A 58 6.29 -15.73 10.95
C ILE A 58 4.86 -15.63 11.46
N PHE A 59 3.85 -15.62 10.59
CA PHE A 59 2.45 -15.59 11.03
C PHE A 59 2.06 -16.86 11.78
N GLU A 60 2.50 -18.03 11.32
CA GLU A 60 2.29 -19.30 12.03
C GLU A 60 3.00 -19.30 13.40
N GLU A 61 4.26 -18.84 13.47
CA GLU A 61 5.02 -18.75 14.72
C GLU A 61 4.35 -17.79 15.73
N VAL A 62 3.82 -16.66 15.27
CA VAL A 62 3.05 -15.73 16.12
C VAL A 62 1.82 -16.43 16.71
N LEU A 63 1.08 -17.19 15.90
CA LEU A 63 -0.10 -17.95 16.35
C LEU A 63 0.29 -19.03 17.38
N GLU A 64 1.39 -19.75 17.14
CA GLU A 64 1.91 -20.77 18.06
C GLU A 64 2.31 -20.18 19.42
N LYS A 65 2.92 -18.99 19.43
CA LYS A 65 3.28 -18.27 20.65
C LYS A 65 2.06 -17.68 21.39
N GLY A 66 0.88 -17.72 20.79
CA GLY A 66 -0.34 -17.16 21.37
C GLY A 66 -0.28 -15.63 21.57
N TRP A 67 0.57 -14.94 20.79
CA TRP A 67 0.61 -13.49 20.79
C TRP A 67 -0.31 -12.96 19.68
N LEU A 68 -1.26 -12.10 20.03
CA LEU A 68 -2.21 -11.53 19.08
C LEU A 68 -1.92 -10.03 18.91
N PRO A 69 -1.62 -9.55 17.70
CA PRO A 69 -1.57 -8.12 17.42
C PRO A 69 -2.98 -7.53 17.38
N ASP A 70 -3.11 -6.20 17.45
CA ASP A 70 -4.40 -5.53 17.28
C ASP A 70 -4.89 -5.60 15.83
N ILE A 71 -3.96 -5.56 14.87
CA ILE A 71 -4.21 -5.54 13.42
C ILE A 71 -3.24 -6.53 12.75
N SER A 72 -3.72 -7.26 11.74
CA SER A 72 -2.86 -8.04 10.84
C SER A 72 -3.23 -7.84 9.38
N THR A 73 -2.25 -7.76 8.49
CA THR A 73 -2.43 -7.62 7.04
C THR A 73 -1.16 -8.08 6.35
N SER A 74 -1.22 -8.27 5.04
CA SER A 74 -0.04 -8.54 4.22
C SER A 74 0.06 -7.65 2.99
N MET A 75 1.30 -7.35 2.61
CA MET A 75 1.68 -6.73 1.35
C MET A 75 2.74 -7.55 0.61
N THR A 76 2.87 -8.84 0.93
CA THR A 76 3.62 -9.78 0.07
C THR A 76 3.06 -9.73 -1.36
N PRO A 77 3.85 -10.04 -2.40
CA PRO A 77 3.45 -9.86 -3.80
C PRO A 77 2.47 -10.95 -4.25
N GLY A 78 1.28 -10.98 -3.65
CA GLY A 78 0.20 -11.93 -3.90
C GLY A 78 -0.22 -12.05 -5.37
N HIS A 79 -0.04 -10.96 -6.11
CA HIS A 79 -0.47 -10.77 -7.49
C HIS A 79 0.55 -11.34 -8.48
N ASP A 80 1.76 -11.64 -8.01
CA ASP A 80 2.84 -12.14 -8.82
C ASP A 80 3.57 -13.28 -8.09
N PRO A 81 3.07 -14.52 -8.22
CA PRO A 81 3.65 -15.67 -7.54
C PRO A 81 5.14 -15.89 -7.87
N ILE A 82 5.64 -15.39 -9.01
CA ILE A 82 7.07 -15.50 -9.35
C ILE A 82 7.94 -14.63 -8.44
N SER A 83 7.37 -13.54 -7.89
CA SER A 83 8.01 -12.61 -6.97
C SER A 83 7.78 -13.00 -5.51
N TYR A 84 6.86 -13.92 -5.22
CA TYR A 84 6.60 -14.42 -3.87
C TYR A 84 7.64 -15.50 -3.50
N LEU A 85 8.39 -15.30 -2.40
CA LEU A 85 9.41 -16.24 -1.96
C LEU A 85 8.78 -17.47 -1.27
N PRO A 86 8.99 -18.71 -1.77
CA PRO A 86 8.49 -19.90 -1.11
C PRO A 86 9.16 -20.10 0.26
N ALA A 87 8.41 -20.59 1.24
CA ALA A 87 8.96 -20.95 2.55
C ALA A 87 9.95 -22.11 2.45
N GLY A 88 10.97 -22.10 3.32
CA GLY A 88 12.03 -23.11 3.34
C GLY A 88 13.17 -22.90 2.34
N TYR A 89 13.21 -21.75 1.65
CA TYR A 89 14.29 -21.36 0.73
C TYR A 89 14.93 -20.04 1.19
N THR A 90 16.25 -19.92 1.03
CA THR A 90 16.89 -18.59 1.02
C THR A 90 16.54 -17.83 -0.26
N VAL A 91 16.89 -16.55 -0.32
CA VAL A 91 16.70 -15.73 -1.54
C VAL A 91 17.43 -16.35 -2.72
N GLU A 92 18.68 -16.77 -2.51
CA GLU A 92 19.53 -17.37 -3.54
C GLU A 92 19.00 -18.72 -3.99
N GLU A 93 18.60 -19.59 -3.05
CA GLU A 93 18.04 -20.91 -3.39
C GLU A 93 16.72 -20.78 -4.16
N ALA A 94 15.89 -19.79 -3.81
CA ALA A 94 14.65 -19.51 -4.51
C ALA A 94 14.90 -18.94 -5.91
N GLU A 95 15.90 -18.08 -6.10
CA GLU A 95 16.33 -17.61 -7.42
C GLU A 95 16.83 -18.75 -8.30
N GLU A 96 17.69 -19.62 -7.77
CA GLU A 96 18.14 -20.82 -8.47
C GLU A 96 16.98 -21.75 -8.85
N LEU A 97 16.02 -21.95 -7.95
CA LEU A 97 14.82 -22.74 -8.23
C LEU A 97 13.95 -22.08 -9.32
N ARG A 98 13.77 -20.76 -9.27
CA ARG A 98 12.97 -20.00 -10.25
C ARG A 98 13.52 -20.15 -11.68
N ASP A 99 14.85 -20.22 -11.81
CA ASP A 99 15.54 -20.36 -13.09
C ASP A 99 15.61 -21.82 -13.55
N SER A 100 15.90 -22.75 -12.64
CA SER A 100 16.09 -24.17 -12.97
C SER A 100 14.77 -24.94 -13.12
N ASN A 101 13.75 -24.62 -12.33
CA ASN A 101 12.44 -25.28 -12.36
C ASN A 101 11.31 -24.33 -11.91
N ARG A 102 10.90 -23.45 -12.83
CA ARG A 102 9.86 -22.45 -12.60
C ARG A 102 8.51 -23.05 -12.18
N GLU A 103 8.13 -24.21 -12.70
CA GLU A 103 6.86 -24.85 -12.34
C GLU A 103 6.85 -25.24 -10.87
N LEU A 104 7.93 -25.89 -10.41
CA LEU A 104 8.11 -26.22 -8.99
C LEU A 104 8.18 -24.97 -8.11
N TYR A 105 8.86 -23.91 -8.57
CA TYR A 105 8.88 -22.64 -7.84
C TYR A 105 7.46 -22.11 -7.61
N LEU A 106 6.64 -22.04 -8.67
CA LEU A 106 5.28 -21.51 -8.58
C LEU A 106 4.38 -22.38 -7.71
N GLU A 107 4.55 -23.71 -7.75
CA GLU A 107 3.88 -24.64 -6.83
C GLU A 107 4.21 -24.30 -5.36
N LYS A 108 5.51 -24.20 -5.03
CA LYS A 108 5.97 -23.92 -3.64
C LYS A 108 5.55 -22.52 -3.17
N ALA A 109 5.59 -21.53 -4.05
CA ALA A 109 5.14 -20.17 -3.74
C ALA A 109 3.64 -20.17 -3.39
N ARG A 110 2.80 -20.82 -4.21
CA ARG A 110 1.36 -20.94 -3.97
C ARG A 110 1.02 -21.72 -2.69
N GLU A 111 1.72 -22.82 -2.43
CA GLU A 111 1.59 -23.56 -1.16
C GLU A 111 1.87 -22.65 0.04
N THR A 112 2.88 -21.79 -0.07
CA THR A 112 3.25 -20.82 0.98
C THR A 112 2.20 -19.72 1.12
N MET A 113 1.68 -19.18 0.02
CA MET A 113 0.62 -18.16 0.03
C MET A 113 -0.66 -18.68 0.71
N VAL A 114 -1.04 -19.94 0.46
CA VAL A 114 -2.20 -20.58 1.11
C VAL A 114 -1.99 -20.69 2.62
N ARG A 115 -0.77 -21.04 3.08
CA ARG A 115 -0.42 -21.04 4.50
C ARG A 115 -0.57 -19.65 5.13
N GLU A 116 -0.02 -18.62 4.48
CA GLU A 116 -0.12 -17.23 4.93
C GLU A 116 -1.59 -16.79 5.07
N LEU A 117 -2.44 -17.07 4.07
CA LEU A 117 -3.85 -16.69 4.11
C LEU A 117 -4.61 -17.41 5.23
N LYS A 118 -4.32 -18.70 5.45
CA LYS A 118 -4.90 -19.45 6.58
C LYS A 118 -4.51 -18.86 7.92
N ALA A 119 -3.26 -18.41 8.07
CA ALA A 119 -2.81 -17.74 9.29
C ALA A 119 -3.54 -16.40 9.51
N LEU A 120 -3.71 -15.58 8.46
CA LEU A 120 -4.49 -14.32 8.52
C LEU A 120 -5.97 -14.54 8.89
N ILE A 121 -6.60 -15.56 8.31
CA ILE A 121 -7.97 -15.96 8.66
C ILE A 121 -8.01 -16.47 10.10
N LYS A 122 -7.00 -17.21 10.56
CA LYS A 122 -6.92 -17.67 11.94
C LYS A 122 -6.77 -16.53 12.93
N PHE A 123 -5.99 -15.49 12.61
CA PHE A 123 -5.95 -14.25 13.39
C PHE A 123 -7.34 -13.63 13.50
N MET A 124 -8.07 -13.52 12.37
CA MET A 124 -9.44 -13.01 12.36
C MET A 124 -10.38 -13.83 13.26
N ASP A 125 -10.27 -15.17 13.22
CA ASP A 125 -11.05 -16.08 14.07
C ASP A 125 -10.73 -15.92 15.56
N LEU A 126 -9.55 -15.40 15.90
CA LEU A 126 -9.13 -15.08 17.26
C LEU A 126 -9.43 -13.62 17.65
N GLY A 127 -10.13 -12.87 16.79
CA GLY A 127 -10.58 -11.50 17.06
C GLY A 127 -9.58 -10.41 16.67
N VAL A 128 -8.48 -10.75 15.98
CA VAL A 128 -7.57 -9.77 15.40
C VAL A 128 -8.25 -9.08 14.22
N HIS A 129 -8.04 -7.78 14.08
CA HIS A 129 -8.55 -7.05 12.93
C HIS A 129 -7.69 -7.35 11.70
N SER A 130 -8.12 -8.32 10.89
CA SER A 130 -7.38 -8.81 9.73
C SER A 130 -8.04 -8.43 8.42
N PHE A 131 -7.24 -8.05 7.41
CA PHE A 131 -7.74 -7.72 6.08
C PHE A 131 -6.66 -7.92 5.00
N GLU A 132 -7.07 -7.99 3.73
CA GLU A 132 -6.16 -8.00 2.58
C GLU A 132 -5.85 -6.56 2.12
N TYR A 133 -4.57 -6.25 1.91
CA TYR A 133 -4.09 -4.94 1.42
C TYR A 133 -4.04 -4.82 -0.12
N GLY A 134 -4.91 -5.53 -0.84
CA GLY A 134 -5.05 -5.38 -2.29
C GLY A 134 -3.92 -5.98 -3.11
N THR A 135 -3.34 -7.09 -2.66
CA THR A 135 -2.28 -7.80 -3.39
C THR A 135 -2.79 -8.98 -4.21
N SER A 136 -4.11 -9.18 -4.35
CA SER A 136 -4.73 -10.34 -5.01
C SER A 136 -4.39 -11.69 -4.34
N HIS A 137 -4.02 -11.67 -3.06
CA HIS A 137 -3.57 -12.86 -2.33
C HIS A 137 -4.68 -13.90 -2.17
N ARG A 138 -5.91 -13.46 -1.87
CA ARG A 138 -7.08 -14.36 -1.81
C ARG A 138 -7.32 -15.05 -3.13
N LYS A 139 -7.26 -14.30 -4.23
CA LYS A 139 -7.46 -14.82 -5.58
C LYS A 139 -6.41 -15.86 -5.93
N GLU A 140 -5.14 -15.59 -5.64
CA GLU A 140 -4.07 -16.54 -5.95
C GLU A 140 -4.18 -17.83 -5.13
N CYS A 141 -4.64 -17.75 -3.88
CA CYS A 141 -4.93 -18.93 -3.06
C CYS A 141 -6.09 -19.77 -3.65
N ILE A 142 -7.11 -19.13 -4.22
CA ILE A 142 -8.22 -19.81 -4.91
C ILE A 142 -7.69 -20.54 -6.16
N ASP A 143 -6.86 -19.89 -6.96
CA ASP A 143 -6.21 -20.51 -8.12
C ASP A 143 -5.30 -21.68 -7.73
N ALA A 144 -4.72 -21.64 -6.53
CA ALA A 144 -3.95 -22.72 -5.92
C ALA A 144 -4.81 -23.86 -5.34
N GLY A 145 -6.14 -23.77 -5.41
CA GLY A 145 -7.08 -24.82 -4.99
C GLY A 145 -7.67 -24.65 -3.59
N MET A 146 -7.49 -23.48 -2.93
CA MET A 146 -8.20 -23.16 -1.69
C MET A 146 -9.70 -22.94 -1.97
N ASP A 147 -10.58 -23.31 -1.04
CA ASP A 147 -12.01 -23.05 -1.18
C ASP A 147 -12.29 -21.54 -1.25
N GLU A 148 -13.07 -21.12 -2.24
CA GLU A 148 -13.37 -19.71 -2.50
C GLU A 148 -14.09 -19.05 -1.31
N LYS A 149 -15.02 -19.76 -0.66
CA LYS A 149 -15.74 -19.20 0.49
C LYS A 149 -14.80 -19.02 1.67
N GLU A 150 -13.86 -19.93 1.87
CA GLU A 150 -12.83 -19.82 2.90
C GLU A 150 -11.89 -18.63 2.62
N ALA A 151 -11.35 -18.52 1.40
CA ALA A 151 -10.44 -17.44 1.04
C ALA A 151 -11.10 -16.05 1.16
N LYS A 152 -12.35 -15.92 0.70
CA LYS A 152 -13.13 -14.67 0.78
C LYS A 152 -13.57 -14.28 2.20
N ARG A 153 -13.26 -15.07 3.23
CA ARG A 153 -13.51 -14.68 4.63
C ARG A 153 -12.66 -13.49 5.06
N LEU A 154 -11.42 -13.38 4.54
CA LEU A 154 -10.58 -12.22 4.81
C LEU A 154 -11.12 -11.04 4.00
N PRO A 155 -11.50 -9.91 4.63
CA PRO A 155 -12.09 -8.78 3.91
C PRO A 155 -11.02 -7.94 3.18
N GLY A 156 -11.38 -7.30 2.07
CA GLY A 156 -10.50 -6.37 1.35
C GLY A 156 -10.57 -4.94 1.92
N PHE A 157 -9.42 -4.27 2.06
CA PHE A 157 -9.36 -2.97 2.76
C PHE A 157 -10.14 -1.83 2.08
N VAL A 158 -10.35 -1.89 0.76
CA VAL A 158 -11.11 -0.84 0.07
C VAL A 158 -12.58 -0.90 0.46
N ALA A 159 -13.18 -2.09 0.44
CA ALA A 159 -14.57 -2.26 0.83
C ALA A 159 -14.81 -1.85 2.29
N GLU A 160 -13.87 -2.20 3.17
CA GLU A 160 -13.97 -1.93 4.61
C GLU A 160 -13.68 -0.47 4.99
N TYR A 161 -12.65 0.17 4.42
CA TYR A 161 -12.13 1.44 4.95
C TYR A 161 -12.07 2.58 3.94
N ILE A 162 -11.77 2.31 2.66
CA ILE A 162 -11.43 3.36 1.69
C ILE A 162 -12.62 3.83 0.88
N ARG A 163 -13.62 2.98 0.62
CA ARG A 163 -14.78 3.32 -0.21
C ARG A 163 -15.50 4.62 0.18
N PRO A 164 -15.68 4.97 1.47
CA PRO A 164 -16.22 6.27 1.85
C PRO A 164 -15.41 7.46 1.31
N LEU A 165 -14.08 7.36 1.28
CA LEU A 165 -13.20 8.38 0.70
C LEU A 165 -13.39 8.45 -0.82
N PHE A 166 -13.51 7.31 -1.50
CA PHE A 166 -13.81 7.30 -2.94
C PHE A 166 -15.14 7.97 -3.28
N CYS A 167 -16.17 7.83 -2.44
CA CYS A 167 -17.45 8.51 -2.61
C CYS A 167 -17.32 10.05 -2.54
N GLU A 168 -16.29 10.58 -1.88
CA GLU A 168 -15.95 12.02 -1.85
C GLU A 168 -15.00 12.42 -3.00
N GLY A 169 -14.63 11.49 -3.88
CA GLY A 169 -13.60 11.68 -4.91
C GLY A 169 -12.19 11.79 -4.35
N ARG A 170 -11.95 11.38 -3.09
CA ARG A 170 -10.62 11.35 -2.49
C ARG A 170 -9.89 10.11 -2.92
N GLY A 171 -8.62 10.26 -3.28
CA GLY A 171 -7.75 9.16 -3.68
C GLY A 171 -6.30 9.62 -3.72
N PRO A 172 -5.35 8.76 -4.12
CA PRO A 172 -3.90 8.99 -4.04
C PRO A 172 -3.37 10.02 -5.05
N PHE A 173 -3.91 11.24 -4.99
CA PHE A 173 -3.48 12.39 -5.78
C PHE A 173 -2.06 12.80 -5.38
N ARG A 174 -1.20 12.99 -6.37
CA ARG A 174 0.22 13.25 -6.16
C ARG A 174 0.75 14.32 -7.09
N TRP A 175 1.80 15.00 -6.66
CA TRP A 175 2.50 15.98 -7.47
C TRP A 175 4.01 15.83 -7.31
N VAL A 176 4.74 16.23 -8.36
CA VAL A 176 6.19 16.13 -8.46
C VAL A 176 6.74 17.48 -8.91
N CYS A 177 7.67 18.05 -8.14
CA CYS A 177 8.37 19.29 -8.47
C CYS A 177 9.44 19.00 -9.53
N LEU A 178 9.20 19.40 -10.78
CA LEU A 178 10.11 19.10 -11.91
C LEU A 178 11.39 19.96 -11.90
N SER A 179 11.43 21.00 -11.06
CA SER A 179 12.66 21.75 -10.76
C SER A 179 13.72 20.90 -10.07
N GLY A 180 13.31 19.83 -9.35
CA GLY A 180 14.18 19.08 -8.46
C GLY A 180 14.41 19.75 -7.09
N GLU A 181 13.85 20.95 -6.87
CA GLU A 181 14.09 21.75 -5.67
C GLU A 181 13.18 21.33 -4.51
N ALA A 182 13.76 20.87 -3.40
CA ALA A 182 13.01 20.51 -2.19
C ALA A 182 12.21 21.69 -1.61
N GLU A 183 12.70 22.90 -1.87
CA GLU A 183 12.06 24.15 -1.45
C GLU A 183 10.71 24.39 -2.16
N ASP A 184 10.54 23.96 -3.41
CA ASP A 184 9.25 24.06 -4.10
C ASP A 184 8.21 23.18 -3.39
N LEU A 185 8.60 21.97 -3.01
CA LEU A 185 7.72 21.08 -2.24
C LEU A 185 7.33 21.69 -0.90
N ARG A 186 8.29 22.33 -0.21
CA ARG A 186 8.03 23.00 1.08
C ARG A 186 7.03 24.14 0.93
N LYS A 187 7.18 24.98 -0.09
CA LYS A 187 6.25 26.10 -0.39
C LYS A 187 4.85 25.59 -0.71
N ILE A 188 4.75 24.51 -1.49
CA ILE A 188 3.46 23.87 -1.80
C ILE A 188 2.83 23.28 -0.53
N ASP A 189 3.59 22.57 0.30
CA ASP A 189 3.10 22.02 1.57
C ASP A 189 2.57 23.13 2.49
N ASP A 190 3.30 24.25 2.61
CA ASP A 190 2.88 25.41 3.42
C ASP A 190 1.60 26.07 2.88
N MET A 191 1.49 26.21 1.55
CA MET A 191 0.27 26.69 0.89
C MET A 191 -0.93 25.77 1.17
N ILE A 192 -0.75 24.44 1.12
CA ILE A 192 -1.83 23.50 1.41
C ILE A 192 -2.33 23.68 2.84
N LEU A 193 -1.42 23.87 3.80
CA LEU A 193 -1.77 24.07 5.21
C LEU A 193 -2.60 25.34 5.45
N GLU A 194 -2.37 26.39 4.66
CA GLU A 194 -3.15 27.62 4.70
C GLU A 194 -4.51 27.46 3.98
N LYS A 195 -4.46 27.05 2.71
CA LYS A 195 -5.61 27.03 1.79
C LYS A 195 -6.68 26.03 2.20
N PHE A 196 -6.29 24.89 2.77
CA PHE A 196 -7.19 23.80 3.19
C PHE A 196 -7.20 23.66 4.72
N SER A 197 -7.06 24.77 5.45
CA SER A 197 -6.96 24.81 6.91
C SER A 197 -8.17 24.23 7.65
N ASP A 198 -9.32 24.15 6.99
CA ASP A 198 -10.57 23.55 7.46
C ASP A 198 -10.63 22.03 7.25
N ASP A 199 -9.81 21.47 6.36
CA ASP A 199 -9.73 20.02 6.14
C ASP A 199 -8.65 19.39 7.04
N HIS A 200 -9.11 18.85 8.17
CA HIS A 200 -8.23 18.19 9.14
C HIS A 200 -7.53 16.94 8.57
N LEU A 201 -8.12 16.21 7.61
CA LEU A 201 -7.48 15.04 7.00
C LEU A 201 -6.27 15.46 6.17
N VAL A 202 -6.45 16.49 5.34
CA VAL A 202 -5.37 17.05 4.50
C VAL A 202 -4.27 17.67 5.36
N THR A 203 -4.63 18.56 6.30
CA THR A 203 -3.62 19.31 7.06
C THR A 203 -2.85 18.46 8.05
N ARG A 204 -3.51 17.50 8.73
CA ARG A 204 -2.82 16.54 9.60
C ARG A 204 -1.84 15.69 8.80
N TRP A 205 -2.26 15.22 7.62
CA TRP A 205 -1.40 14.43 6.74
C TRP A 205 -0.17 15.22 6.29
N ILE A 206 -0.33 16.44 5.75
CA ILE A 206 0.81 17.25 5.27
C ILE A 206 1.81 17.54 6.38
N LYS A 207 1.35 17.84 7.60
CA LYS A 207 2.24 18.02 8.76
C LYS A 207 3.08 16.78 9.07
N LEU A 208 2.48 15.58 9.00
CA LEU A 208 3.18 14.32 9.23
C LEU A 208 4.12 13.99 8.06
N ALA A 209 3.65 14.13 6.82
CA ALA A 209 4.41 13.85 5.60
C ALA A 209 5.65 14.73 5.50
N LYS A 210 5.54 16.03 5.81
CA LYS A 210 6.66 16.98 5.86
C LYS A 210 7.73 16.59 6.89
N LYS A 211 7.34 15.93 7.98
CA LYS A 211 8.26 15.52 9.06
C LYS A 211 8.90 14.16 8.81
N HIS A 212 8.15 13.22 8.25
CA HIS A 212 8.51 11.80 8.28
C HIS A 212 8.79 11.18 6.92
N ILE A 213 8.35 11.77 5.80
CA ILE A 213 8.53 11.16 4.49
C ILE A 213 9.81 11.72 3.83
N PRO A 214 10.83 10.88 3.57
CA PRO A 214 12.03 11.31 2.87
C PRO A 214 11.73 11.69 1.42
N ILE A 215 12.59 12.53 0.84
CA ILE A 215 12.56 12.79 -0.61
C ILE A 215 13.38 11.69 -1.31
N GLU A 216 12.76 10.99 -2.24
CA GLU A 216 13.41 10.01 -3.12
C GLU A 216 13.40 10.53 -4.57
N ALA A 217 14.58 10.82 -5.12
CA ALA A 217 14.76 11.47 -6.42
C ALA A 217 14.10 12.87 -6.50
N LEU A 218 13.07 13.06 -7.34
CA LEU A 218 12.40 14.36 -7.45
C LEU A 218 11.51 14.61 -6.23
N PRO A 219 11.52 15.82 -5.64
CA PRO A 219 10.61 16.17 -4.55
C PRO A 219 9.16 15.96 -4.97
N ALA A 220 8.45 15.11 -4.23
CA ALA A 220 7.09 14.73 -4.52
C ALA A 220 6.28 14.55 -3.24
N ARG A 221 4.96 14.69 -3.37
CA ARG A 221 4.03 14.44 -2.27
C ARG A 221 2.75 13.83 -2.81
N ILE A 222 2.18 12.96 -2.00
CA ILE A 222 0.85 12.38 -2.16
C ILE A 222 -0.08 13.00 -1.12
N CYS A 223 -1.35 13.25 -1.42
CA CYS A 223 -2.36 13.67 -0.45
C CYS A 223 -3.75 13.31 -0.96
N TYR A 224 -4.60 12.73 -0.10
CA TYR A 224 -5.95 12.34 -0.48
C TYR A 224 -6.90 13.53 -0.53
N MET A 225 -6.93 14.20 -1.69
CA MET A 225 -7.79 15.35 -1.98
C MET A 225 -9.05 14.92 -2.74
N GLY A 226 -10.20 15.45 -2.33
CA GLY A 226 -11.51 15.13 -2.86
C GLY A 226 -11.87 15.85 -4.16
N PHE A 227 -13.09 15.60 -4.62
CA PHE A 227 -13.65 16.32 -5.78
C PHE A 227 -13.65 17.83 -5.53
N GLY A 228 -13.27 18.63 -6.54
CA GLY A 228 -13.11 20.08 -6.40
C GLY A 228 -11.80 20.52 -5.73
N GLN A 229 -11.37 19.87 -4.63
CA GLN A 229 -10.11 20.20 -3.95
C GLN A 229 -8.90 20.04 -4.87
N ARG A 230 -8.83 18.96 -5.66
CA ARG A 230 -7.75 18.72 -6.62
C ARG A 230 -7.60 19.88 -7.63
N LYS A 231 -8.72 20.37 -8.17
CA LYS A 231 -8.75 21.51 -9.09
C LYS A 231 -8.27 22.80 -8.41
N ALA A 232 -8.82 23.10 -7.22
CA ALA A 232 -8.47 24.30 -6.48
C ALA A 232 -6.98 24.34 -6.11
N PHE A 233 -6.43 23.19 -5.72
CA PHE A 233 -5.01 23.01 -5.43
C PHE A 233 -4.14 23.19 -6.68
N ALA A 234 -4.44 22.48 -7.77
CA ALA A 234 -3.64 22.53 -9.00
C ALA A 234 -3.61 23.93 -9.62
N LEU A 235 -4.74 24.66 -9.58
CA LEU A 235 -4.80 26.06 -10.04
C LEU A 235 -3.94 26.98 -9.18
N GLU A 236 -3.95 26.82 -7.85
CA GLU A 236 -3.09 27.63 -6.97
C GLU A 236 -1.61 27.39 -7.27
N VAL A 237 -1.19 26.13 -7.40
CA VAL A 237 0.20 25.80 -7.73
C VAL A 237 0.58 26.39 -9.09
N ASN A 238 -0.30 26.32 -10.09
CA ASN A 238 -0.06 26.94 -11.40
C ASN A 238 0.06 28.48 -11.31
N ASP A 239 -0.69 29.12 -10.41
CA ASP A 239 -0.56 30.54 -10.15
C ASP A 239 0.75 30.87 -9.40
N MET A 240 1.19 30.05 -8.45
CA MET A 240 2.50 30.17 -7.80
C MET A 240 3.64 30.08 -8.82
N ILE A 241 3.56 29.17 -9.80
CA ILE A 241 4.51 29.09 -10.92
C ILE A 241 4.49 30.39 -11.73
N ARG A 242 3.30 30.89 -12.09
CA ARG A 242 3.16 32.15 -12.85
C ARG A 242 3.74 33.36 -12.11
N ARG A 243 3.62 33.39 -10.78
CA ARG A 243 4.19 34.44 -9.91
C ARG A 243 5.71 34.28 -9.69
N GLY A 244 6.32 33.20 -10.17
CA GLY A 244 7.75 32.93 -9.98
C GLY A 244 8.09 32.50 -8.54
N GLU A 245 7.10 32.05 -7.77
CA GLU A 245 7.30 31.57 -6.39
C GLU A 245 7.94 30.18 -6.36
N LEU A 246 7.69 29.38 -7.39
CA LEU A 246 8.30 28.06 -7.58
C LEU A 246 9.40 28.13 -8.64
N ALA A 247 10.49 27.37 -8.43
CA ALA A 247 11.65 27.33 -9.31
C ALA A 247 11.36 26.64 -10.65
N GLY A 248 10.32 25.81 -10.74
CA GLY A 248 9.93 25.19 -12.00
C GLY A 248 8.53 24.60 -12.00
N PRO A 249 8.14 23.95 -13.12
CA PRO A 249 6.83 23.33 -13.25
C PRO A 249 6.59 22.21 -12.24
N VAL A 250 5.32 21.91 -11.98
CA VAL A 250 4.87 20.82 -11.12
C VAL A 250 4.00 19.88 -11.94
N ALA A 251 4.36 18.60 -11.99
CA ALA A 251 3.54 17.58 -12.64
C ALA A 251 2.52 17.03 -11.65
N PHE A 252 1.26 16.95 -12.05
CA PHE A 252 0.20 16.30 -11.28
C PHE A 252 -0.10 14.91 -11.82
N SER A 253 -0.31 13.96 -10.93
CA SER A 253 -0.67 12.60 -11.27
C SER A 253 -1.47 11.97 -10.12
N ARG A 254 -1.75 10.68 -10.23
CA ARG A 254 -2.32 9.84 -9.18
C ARG A 254 -1.95 8.38 -9.46
N ASP A 255 -2.26 7.52 -8.50
CA ASP A 255 -2.32 6.09 -8.81
C ASP A 255 -3.49 5.78 -9.76
N ASN A 256 -3.47 4.61 -10.38
CA ASN A 256 -4.64 4.05 -11.07
C ASN A 256 -5.71 3.62 -10.07
N LEU A 257 -5.31 3.23 -8.86
CA LEU A 257 -6.20 3.13 -7.71
C LEU A 257 -6.74 4.52 -7.36
N ASP A 258 -7.92 4.85 -7.85
CA ASP A 258 -8.67 6.07 -7.51
C ASP A 258 -10.15 5.85 -7.79
N SER A 259 -11.00 6.70 -7.21
CA SER A 259 -12.47 6.57 -7.11
C SER A 259 -13.22 6.19 -8.40
N GLY A 260 -12.66 6.42 -9.58
CA GLY A 260 -13.31 6.09 -10.85
C GLY A 260 -12.36 5.67 -11.96
N SER A 261 -11.18 5.12 -11.64
CA SER A 261 -10.15 4.78 -12.65
C SER A 261 -9.62 3.35 -12.58
N ILE A 262 -10.20 2.51 -11.73
CA ILE A 262 -9.84 1.11 -11.63
C ILE A 262 -11.06 0.27 -11.30
N VAL A 263 -11.05 -0.98 -11.76
CA VAL A 263 -12.03 -2.01 -11.45
C VAL A 263 -11.24 -3.28 -11.19
N ASN A 264 -11.35 -3.79 -9.97
CA ASN A 264 -10.81 -5.08 -9.56
C ASN A 264 -11.82 -5.70 -8.58
N PRO A 265 -12.52 -6.77 -8.98
CA PRO A 265 -13.59 -7.38 -8.17
C PRO A 265 -13.07 -8.06 -6.90
N THR A 266 -11.75 -8.25 -6.78
CA THR A 266 -11.10 -8.81 -5.59
C THR A 266 -10.53 -7.72 -4.68
N PHE A 267 -10.68 -6.45 -5.08
CA PHE A 267 -10.05 -5.34 -4.40
C PHE A 267 -10.88 -4.04 -4.47
N GLU A 268 -10.61 -3.12 -5.40
CA GLU A 268 -11.24 -1.78 -5.37
C GLU A 268 -12.76 -1.79 -5.57
N SER A 269 -13.24 -2.63 -6.48
CA SER A 269 -14.67 -2.79 -6.80
C SER A 269 -15.31 -3.98 -6.10
N GLU A 270 -14.65 -4.56 -5.09
CA GLU A 270 -15.19 -5.70 -4.33
C GLU A 270 -16.44 -5.30 -3.51
N ASN A 271 -17.55 -6.04 -3.64
CA ASN A 271 -18.79 -5.82 -2.91
C ASN A 271 -19.41 -4.44 -3.18
N MET A 272 -19.56 -4.07 -4.47
CA MET A 272 -20.37 -2.90 -4.82
C MET A 272 -21.82 -3.13 -4.39
N LYS A 273 -22.48 -2.09 -3.88
CA LYS A 273 -23.84 -2.20 -3.31
C LYS A 273 -24.89 -2.70 -4.31
N ASP A 274 -24.65 -2.48 -5.59
CA ASP A 274 -25.50 -2.87 -6.72
C ASP A 274 -24.97 -4.10 -7.48
N GLY A 275 -23.89 -4.73 -7.00
CA GLY A 275 -23.27 -5.90 -7.65
C GLY A 275 -22.51 -5.56 -8.94
N SER A 276 -22.13 -4.30 -9.14
CA SER A 276 -21.42 -3.81 -10.33
C SER A 276 -19.90 -4.09 -10.34
N ASP A 277 -19.42 -5.00 -9.48
CA ASP A 277 -18.01 -5.28 -9.20
C ASP A 277 -17.15 -5.52 -10.46
N LEU A 278 -17.74 -6.04 -11.54
CA LEU A 278 -17.08 -6.44 -12.79
C LEU A 278 -17.22 -5.42 -13.93
N ILE A 279 -17.94 -4.31 -13.76
CA ILE A 279 -18.20 -3.36 -14.85
C ILE A 279 -16.96 -2.49 -15.11
N SER A 280 -16.20 -2.84 -16.16
CA SER A 280 -14.94 -2.17 -16.55
C SER A 280 -15.11 -1.00 -17.53
N ASP A 281 -16.35 -0.54 -17.77
CA ASP A 281 -16.60 0.66 -18.59
C ASP A 281 -16.02 1.92 -17.93
N TRP A 282 -16.03 2.00 -16.59
CA TRP A 282 -15.66 3.22 -15.85
C TRP A 282 -14.19 3.64 -16.01
N PRO A 283 -13.18 2.75 -15.86
CA PRO A 283 -11.78 3.11 -16.14
C PRO A 283 -11.55 3.53 -17.59
N MET A 284 -12.27 2.93 -18.54
CA MET A 284 -12.18 3.30 -19.96
C MET A 284 -12.74 4.70 -20.20
N LEU A 285 -13.92 5.00 -19.66
CA LEU A 285 -14.51 6.34 -19.69
C LEU A 285 -13.63 7.36 -18.98
N ASN A 286 -12.97 6.99 -17.88
CA ASN A 286 -12.01 7.83 -17.18
C ASN A 286 -10.84 8.25 -18.09
N GLY A 287 -10.22 7.28 -18.75
CA GLY A 287 -9.13 7.55 -19.70
C GLY A 287 -9.58 8.44 -20.87
N LEU A 288 -10.72 8.13 -21.48
CA LEU A 288 -11.29 8.91 -22.59
C LEU A 288 -11.65 10.33 -22.18
N LEU A 289 -12.26 10.51 -21.01
CA LEU A 289 -12.63 11.82 -20.49
C LEU A 289 -11.39 12.67 -20.18
N ASN A 290 -10.35 12.08 -19.60
CA ASN A 290 -9.08 12.77 -19.38
C ASN A 290 -8.38 13.15 -20.69
N ALA A 291 -8.52 12.33 -21.74
CA ALA A 291 -8.01 12.66 -23.07
C ALA A 291 -8.71 13.90 -23.67
N VAL A 292 -10.05 13.93 -23.63
CA VAL A 292 -10.82 15.11 -24.08
C VAL A 292 -10.60 16.32 -23.15
N GLY A 293 -10.31 16.05 -21.87
CA GLY A 293 -9.90 17.04 -20.88
C GLY A 293 -8.46 17.54 -21.02
N MET A 294 -7.73 17.09 -22.05
CA MET A 294 -6.37 17.53 -22.39
C MET A 294 -5.31 17.24 -21.32
N CYS A 295 -5.43 16.11 -20.59
CA CYS A 295 -4.34 15.65 -19.73
C CYS A 295 -3.06 15.36 -20.53
N ASP A 296 -1.89 15.71 -19.99
CA ASP A 296 -0.60 15.56 -20.67
C ASP A 296 -0.23 14.10 -20.99
N LEU A 297 -0.65 13.18 -20.11
CA LEU A 297 -0.44 11.74 -20.26
C LEU A 297 -1.68 10.97 -19.78
N ILE A 298 -2.15 10.03 -20.60
CA ILE A 298 -3.17 9.06 -20.23
C ILE A 298 -2.60 7.66 -20.42
N ALA A 299 -2.78 6.81 -19.41
CA ALA A 299 -2.42 5.40 -19.46
C ALA A 299 -3.65 4.56 -19.12
N ILE A 300 -3.92 3.55 -19.95
CA ILE A 300 -4.88 2.48 -19.68
C ILE A 300 -4.07 1.21 -19.49
N GLN A 301 -4.21 0.59 -18.34
CA GLN A 301 -3.47 -0.62 -17.97
C GLN A 301 -4.45 -1.75 -17.72
N ALA A 302 -4.04 -2.96 -18.11
CA ALA A 302 -4.69 -4.19 -17.72
C ALA A 302 -3.63 -5.03 -17.02
N ASN A 303 -3.90 -5.39 -15.77
CA ASN A 303 -3.05 -6.29 -15.00
C ASN A 303 -3.66 -7.69 -15.05
N TYR A 304 -2.80 -8.70 -15.05
CA TYR A 304 -3.21 -10.07 -14.80
C TYR A 304 -3.47 -10.20 -13.29
N SER A 305 -4.70 -9.96 -12.86
CA SER A 305 -5.18 -10.30 -11.52
C SER A 305 -6.44 -11.14 -11.66
#